data_AF-G0VBY5-F1
#
_entry.id   AF-G0VBY5-F1
#
_cell.length_a   1.000
_cell.length_b   1.000
_cell.length_c   1.000
_cell.angle_alpha   90.00
_cell.angle_beta   90.00
_cell.angle_gamma   90.00
#
_symmetry.space_group_name_H-M   'P 1'
#
loop_
_entity.id
_entity.type
_entity.pdbx_description
1 polymer ?
#
loop_
_entity_poly.entity_id
_entity_poly.type
_entity_poly.pdbx_seq_one_letter_code
_entity_poly.pdbx_strand_id
1 'polypeptide(L)'
;MGRKDKQRKKLREFAKLKEKQRLLENKIHHATPNGTQKPTSELNTVQQLEPEESTPLLKTSNHETSTPAEKEMPDKRDLKFPAPSFSTQYRNMALNIQDASAAQDPVPLPTEELRQQITSSDTTTIYTDNNTTSSLYARTTDGYGSIHGQSSNTSDIDLHVDTESSAPQADLMTCVKSKLLLTVLSLGLFMIFFEFSAMIELSSFILSGFDRFSQLALSLGSSFALIGLTLSALIEYPKLCTLKSSIIAGNVAFVVGSLLIFNSKLYFSFGLGRCINAIGAALIIYTTFTTNLMAHELCKKYVYYLISMLGAVCGTITSGVFCDLWRKIYIIPTILAIIQIVLLFLYFPLDDITNKDEISISRKNLLDLLPNMFSMLALIATLIYLPVYSTIVWNESYLQLSIRVLPIYLSMFAVVLIQARYAKKYNTSLLGSLVGLIGYYQLYSLDKSTPDWFHFVAGCIPLIGVTSVIMANTKNMRDFAVGILVGGSATIILCQGLFTRTLHDTLRDNLLKLQSEGLKKKELLKILEKTIKNPQWALIDAPAITRGAITNSFALAIHQIFLSLLVISIFIIISSCLVSTHSDDNEAQ
;
A
#
# COMPACT_ATOMS: atom_id res chain seq x y z
N MET A 1 -14.88 16.69 -47.62
CA MET A 1 -14.25 17.62 -46.65
C MET A 1 -13.10 16.88 -45.97
N GLY A 2 -11.85 17.31 -46.16
CA GLY A 2 -10.68 16.57 -45.66
C GLY A 2 -10.55 16.66 -44.12
N ARG A 3 -9.79 15.74 -43.50
CA ARG A 3 -9.50 15.79 -42.04
C ARG A 3 -8.96 17.16 -41.60
N LYS A 4 -8.14 17.81 -42.43
CA LYS A 4 -7.62 19.17 -42.22
C LYS A 4 -8.73 20.24 -42.22
N ASP A 5 -9.73 20.11 -43.08
CA ASP A 5 -10.85 21.07 -43.15
C ASP A 5 -11.78 20.95 -41.95
N LYS A 6 -12.00 19.73 -41.44
CA LYS A 6 -12.76 19.52 -40.20
C LYS A 6 -12.05 20.13 -39.00
N GLN A 7 -10.73 20.01 -38.90
CA GLN A 7 -9.95 20.68 -37.85
C GLN A 7 -10.01 22.21 -37.96
N ARG A 8 -9.85 22.76 -39.17
CA ARG A 8 -9.97 24.22 -39.41
C ARG A 8 -11.36 24.75 -39.07
N LYS A 9 -12.42 23.99 -39.35
CA LYS A 9 -13.79 24.35 -38.98
C LYS A 9 -13.98 24.37 -37.45
N LYS A 10 -13.49 23.36 -36.73
CA LYS A 10 -13.54 23.32 -35.26
C LYS A 10 -12.77 24.47 -34.61
N LEU A 11 -11.60 24.82 -35.15
CA LEU A 11 -10.82 25.98 -34.68
C LEU A 11 -11.56 27.31 -34.87
N ARG A 12 -12.26 27.48 -36.00
CA ARG A 12 -13.09 28.67 -36.26
C ARG A 12 -14.30 28.76 -35.33
N GLU A 13 -14.96 27.64 -35.04
CA GLU A 13 -16.08 27.60 -34.10
C GLU A 13 -15.62 27.89 -32.66
N PHE A 14 -14.46 27.38 -32.26
CA PHE A 14 -13.86 27.66 -30.96
C PHE A 14 -13.50 29.16 -30.80
N ALA A 15 -12.92 29.76 -31.83
CA ALA A 15 -12.61 31.20 -31.83
C ALA A 15 -13.88 32.06 -31.65
N LYS A 16 -14.98 31.72 -32.35
CA LYS A 16 -16.27 32.41 -32.22
C LYS A 16 -16.88 32.30 -30.82
N LEU A 17 -16.77 31.12 -30.19
CA LEU A 17 -17.25 30.91 -28.81
C LEU A 17 -16.47 31.78 -27.81
N LYS A 18 -15.14 31.85 -27.94
CA LYS A 18 -14.28 32.66 -27.07
C LYS A 18 -14.56 34.16 -27.21
N GLU A 19 -14.84 34.62 -28.42
CA GLU A 19 -15.22 36.01 -28.68
C GLU A 19 -16.60 36.35 -28.07
N LYS A 20 -17.57 35.44 -28.19
CA LYS A 20 -18.89 35.61 -27.56
C LYS A 20 -18.80 35.68 -26.03
N GLN A 21 -17.89 34.93 -25.43
CA GLN A 21 -17.63 34.95 -23.98
C GLN A 21 -17.04 36.29 -23.53
N ARG A 22 -16.06 36.84 -24.27
CA ARG A 22 -15.52 38.18 -24.01
C ARG A 22 -16.58 39.29 -24.11
N LEU A 23 -17.50 39.19 -25.07
CA LEU A 23 -18.58 40.16 -25.21
C LEU A 23 -19.59 40.10 -24.04
N LEU A 24 -19.81 38.92 -23.46
CA LEU A 24 -20.65 38.76 -22.27
C LEU A 24 -19.98 39.34 -21.03
N GLU A 25 -18.69 39.09 -20.83
CA GLU A 25 -17.91 39.67 -19.72
C GLU A 25 -17.88 41.20 -19.79
N ASN A 26 -17.68 41.79 -20.97
CA ASN A 26 -17.72 43.24 -21.15
C ASN A 26 -19.11 43.83 -20.89
N LYS A 27 -20.20 43.12 -21.19
CA LYS A 27 -21.56 43.58 -20.87
C LYS A 27 -21.83 43.60 -19.37
N ILE A 28 -21.29 42.64 -18.62
CA ILE A 28 -21.44 42.59 -17.17
C ILE A 28 -20.69 43.75 -16.51
N HIS A 29 -19.51 44.11 -17.01
CA HIS A 29 -18.73 45.22 -16.46
C HIS A 29 -19.30 46.62 -16.75
N HIS A 30 -20.16 46.78 -17.77
CA HIS A 30 -20.79 48.06 -18.09
C HIS A 30 -22.21 48.23 -17.55
N ALA A 31 -22.78 47.23 -16.87
CA ALA A 31 -24.15 47.26 -16.36
C ALA A 31 -24.29 47.74 -14.89
N THR A 32 -23.24 48.28 -14.28
CA THR A 32 -23.32 48.84 -12.92
C THR A 32 -23.38 50.37 -12.98
N PRO A 33 -24.57 51.00 -12.94
CA PRO A 33 -24.67 52.45 -12.80
C PRO A 33 -24.41 52.86 -11.34
N ASN A 34 -23.53 53.84 -11.18
CA ASN A 34 -23.28 54.53 -9.91
C ASN A 34 -24.38 55.55 -9.59
N GLY A 35 -24.78 55.59 -8.31
CA GLY A 35 -25.52 56.68 -7.67
C GLY A 35 -27.01 56.36 -7.44
N THR A 36 -27.66 56.64 -6.31
CA THR A 36 -27.39 57.60 -5.23
C THR A 36 -28.43 57.37 -4.10
N GLN A 37 -28.07 57.78 -2.88
CA GLN A 37 -28.94 58.19 -1.76
C GLN A 37 -29.63 57.16 -0.83
N LYS A 38 -29.19 57.29 0.43
CA LYS A 38 -29.82 56.95 1.71
C LYS A 38 -31.26 57.49 1.78
N PRO A 39 -32.22 56.71 2.29
CA PRO A 39 -33.01 57.24 3.39
C PRO A 39 -33.25 56.23 4.53
N THR A 40 -33.63 56.86 5.63
CA THR A 40 -33.94 56.39 6.97
C THR A 40 -35.23 55.57 7.05
N SER A 41 -35.35 54.84 8.15
CA SER A 41 -36.57 54.45 8.87
C SER A 41 -37.28 53.14 8.51
N GLU A 42 -37.35 52.32 9.56
CA GLU A 42 -38.49 51.53 10.03
C GLU A 42 -39.08 50.47 9.09
N LEU A 43 -38.91 49.20 9.49
CA LEU A 43 -40.01 48.27 9.36
C LEU A 43 -40.06 47.20 10.46
N ASN A 44 -41.26 47.12 11.00
CA ASN A 44 -41.84 46.16 11.92
C ASN A 44 -41.61 44.68 11.55
N THR A 45 -41.22 43.93 12.58
CA THR A 45 -41.87 42.72 13.10
C THR A 45 -43.04 42.13 12.29
N VAL A 46 -42.87 40.91 11.76
CA VAL A 46 -43.89 39.84 11.76
C VAL A 46 -43.19 38.48 11.97
N GLN A 47 -43.79 37.71 12.87
CA GLN A 47 -43.39 36.42 13.43
C GLN A 47 -43.38 35.25 12.43
N GLN A 48 -42.45 34.30 12.65
CA GLN A 48 -42.67 32.84 12.54
C GLN A 48 -41.48 32.16 13.25
N LEU A 49 -41.59 31.80 14.54
CA LEU A 49 -41.97 30.49 15.07
C LEU A 49 -41.08 29.33 14.60
N GLU A 50 -40.02 29.05 15.36
CA GLU A 50 -39.42 27.72 15.55
C GLU A 50 -38.85 27.57 16.98
N PRO A 51 -38.77 26.33 17.51
CA PRO A 51 -38.91 26.05 18.93
C PRO A 51 -37.60 26.09 19.72
N GLU A 52 -37.73 26.46 20.99
CA GLU A 52 -36.70 26.41 22.03
C GLU A 52 -36.23 24.97 22.31
N GLU A 53 -34.92 24.75 22.26
CA GLU A 53 -34.27 23.66 22.98
C GLU A 53 -33.22 24.30 23.92
N SER A 54 -33.51 24.20 25.22
CA SER A 54 -32.79 24.84 26.31
C SER A 54 -31.62 23.98 26.77
N THR A 55 -30.41 24.55 26.78
CA THR A 55 -29.25 24.01 27.50
C THR A 55 -28.90 24.94 28.66
N PRO A 56 -28.80 24.46 29.90
CA PRO A 56 -28.54 25.32 31.05
C PRO A 56 -27.05 25.65 31.20
N LEU A 57 -26.75 26.95 31.26
CA LEU A 57 -25.46 27.51 31.65
C LEU A 57 -25.19 27.25 33.15
N LEU A 58 -24.08 26.58 33.44
CA LEU A 58 -23.54 26.40 34.78
C LEU A 58 -23.06 27.74 35.36
N LYS A 59 -23.66 28.12 36.50
CA LYS A 59 -23.17 29.15 37.42
C LYS A 59 -21.98 28.60 38.22
N THR A 60 -20.86 29.31 38.20
CA THR A 60 -19.74 29.12 39.13
C THR A 60 -20.08 29.78 40.47
N SER A 61 -20.29 28.99 41.52
CA SER A 61 -20.35 29.46 42.90
C SER A 61 -18.96 29.46 43.52
N ASN A 62 -18.53 30.61 44.02
CA ASN A 62 -17.36 30.77 44.86
C ASN A 62 -17.56 30.00 46.17
N HIS A 63 -16.63 29.10 46.49
CA HIS A 63 -16.57 28.46 47.80
C HIS A 63 -15.28 28.90 48.49
N GLU A 64 -15.45 29.68 49.57
CA GLU A 64 -14.42 30.00 50.54
C GLU A 64 -13.83 28.71 51.12
N THR A 65 -12.51 28.65 51.22
CA THR A 65 -11.78 27.53 51.81
C THR A 65 -11.17 28.01 53.12
N SER A 66 -11.72 27.52 54.23
CA SER A 66 -11.10 27.57 55.55
C SER A 66 -10.13 26.39 55.69
N THR A 67 -8.90 26.71 56.06
CA THR A 67 -7.84 25.77 56.46
C THR A 67 -8.22 25.01 57.73
N PRO A 68 -7.89 23.71 57.81
CA PRO A 68 -7.28 23.22 59.04
C PRO A 68 -6.11 22.26 58.83
N ALA A 69 -5.13 22.44 59.72
CA ALA A 69 -4.28 21.44 60.37
C ALA A 69 -3.54 20.41 59.50
N GLU A 70 -2.29 20.77 59.27
CA GLU A 70 -1.13 19.94 58.98
C GLU A 70 -1.08 18.66 59.86
N LYS A 71 -1.20 17.50 59.20
CA LYS A 71 -0.78 16.20 59.73
C LYS A 71 0.24 15.62 58.76
N GLU A 72 1.43 15.41 59.28
CA GLU A 72 2.59 14.81 58.63
C GLU A 72 2.22 13.48 57.95
N MET A 73 2.51 13.38 56.65
CA MET A 73 2.49 12.12 55.89
C MET A 73 3.93 11.71 55.57
N PRO A 74 4.25 10.41 55.61
CA PRO A 74 5.61 9.94 55.52
C PRO A 74 6.14 9.94 54.08
N ASP A 75 7.45 10.16 54.05
CA ASP A 75 8.41 10.14 52.96
C ASP A 75 8.12 9.10 51.85
N LYS A 76 7.66 9.58 50.68
CA LYS A 76 7.59 8.80 49.44
C LYS A 76 8.95 8.82 48.75
N ARG A 77 9.89 8.01 49.26
CA ARG A 77 11.09 7.63 48.51
C ARG A 77 10.96 6.19 48.00
N ASP A 78 11.09 6.07 46.68
CA ASP A 78 11.53 4.90 45.93
C ASP A 78 10.70 3.60 46.00
N LEU A 79 9.52 3.63 45.36
CA LEU A 79 8.93 2.44 44.74
C LEU A 79 9.06 2.53 43.22
N LYS A 80 10.30 2.35 42.74
CA LYS A 80 10.54 1.91 41.36
C LYS A 80 10.06 0.46 41.27
N PHE A 81 8.84 0.24 40.83
CA PHE A 81 8.47 -1.06 40.29
C PHE A 81 9.32 -1.30 39.05
N PRO A 82 10.17 -2.35 38.99
CA PRO A 82 10.77 -2.74 37.73
C PRO A 82 9.62 -3.15 36.81
N ALA A 83 9.45 -2.44 35.70
CA ALA A 83 8.65 -2.96 34.61
C ALA A 83 9.20 -4.35 34.28
N PRO A 84 8.42 -5.44 34.39
CA PRO A 84 8.91 -6.74 33.99
C PRO A 84 9.33 -6.61 32.52
N SER A 85 10.60 -6.86 32.23
CA SER A 85 11.05 -6.86 30.84
C SER A 85 10.29 -7.98 30.13
N PHE A 86 9.53 -7.61 29.09
CA PHE A 86 8.75 -8.53 28.26
C PHE A 86 9.56 -9.77 27.81
N SER A 87 10.89 -9.63 27.69
CA SER A 87 11.83 -10.73 27.44
C SER A 87 11.76 -11.88 28.44
N THR A 88 11.45 -11.62 29.72
CA THR A 88 11.38 -12.64 30.77
C THR A 88 10.09 -13.44 30.65
N GLN A 89 9.00 -12.81 30.19
CA GLN A 89 7.69 -13.44 30.08
C GLN A 89 7.63 -14.41 28.88
N TYR A 90 8.23 -14.05 27.74
CA TYR A 90 8.37 -14.98 26.60
C TYR A 90 9.36 -16.11 26.88
N ARG A 91 10.43 -15.84 27.64
CA ARG A 91 11.34 -16.91 28.09
C ARG A 91 10.62 -17.92 28.97
N ASN A 92 9.75 -17.46 29.87
CA ASN A 92 8.96 -18.34 30.74
C ASN A 92 7.84 -19.07 29.96
N MET A 93 7.27 -18.47 28.92
CA MET A 93 6.29 -19.13 28.06
C MET A 93 6.94 -20.21 27.17
N ALA A 94 8.16 -19.97 26.68
CA ALA A 94 8.94 -20.98 25.96
C ALA A 94 9.36 -22.14 26.87
N LEU A 95 9.74 -21.86 28.12
CA LEU A 95 10.05 -22.89 29.12
C LEU A 95 8.82 -23.74 29.49
N ASN A 96 7.65 -23.12 29.67
CA ASN A 96 6.40 -23.86 29.95
C ASN A 96 5.96 -24.78 28.79
N ILE A 97 6.28 -24.44 27.53
CA ILE A 97 6.01 -25.31 26.37
C ILE A 97 6.99 -26.50 26.34
N GLN A 98 8.26 -26.27 26.73
CA GLN A 98 9.24 -27.34 26.88
C GLN A 98 8.83 -28.33 27.98
N ASP A 99 8.38 -27.83 29.13
CA ASP A 99 7.94 -28.66 30.25
C ASP A 99 6.62 -29.41 29.95
N ALA A 100 5.72 -28.81 29.15
CA ALA A 100 4.52 -29.49 28.68
C ALA A 100 4.81 -30.61 27.65
N SER A 101 5.91 -30.51 26.88
CA SER A 101 6.34 -31.57 25.96
C SER A 101 7.06 -32.73 26.67
N ALA A 102 7.63 -32.49 27.85
CA ALA A 102 8.29 -33.51 28.67
C ALA A 102 7.30 -34.38 29.48
N ALA A 103 6.03 -34.00 29.54
CA ALA A 103 4.98 -34.69 30.30
C ALA A 103 4.07 -35.60 29.45
N GLN A 104 4.40 -35.83 28.17
CA GLN A 104 3.72 -36.83 27.35
C GLN A 104 4.51 -38.14 27.39
N ASP A 105 3.95 -39.14 28.08
CA ASP A 105 4.43 -40.52 28.02
C ASP A 105 4.55 -40.97 26.55
N PRO A 106 5.64 -41.65 26.16
CA PRO A 106 5.86 -42.09 24.79
C PRO A 106 4.73 -43.02 24.36
N VAL A 107 3.94 -42.57 23.39
CA VAL A 107 2.97 -43.41 22.68
C VAL A 107 3.77 -44.56 22.02
N PRO A 108 3.43 -45.84 22.29
CA PRO A 108 4.14 -46.97 21.71
C PRO A 108 4.01 -46.93 20.19
N LEU A 109 5.16 -46.96 19.51
CA LEU A 109 5.25 -47.05 18.05
C LEU A 109 4.51 -48.29 17.56
N PRO A 110 3.72 -48.20 16.46
CA PRO A 110 3.15 -49.36 15.81
C PRO A 110 4.28 -50.23 15.22
N THR A 111 4.20 -51.51 15.54
CA THR A 111 5.11 -52.57 15.15
C THR A 111 5.25 -52.70 13.63
N GLU A 112 6.44 -53.14 13.28
CA GLU A 112 7.12 -53.35 12.00
C GLU A 112 6.44 -54.31 10.99
N GLU A 113 5.12 -54.23 10.75
CA GLU A 113 4.40 -55.14 9.83
C GLU A 113 3.96 -54.54 8.48
N LEU A 114 4.25 -53.26 8.18
CA LEU A 114 3.83 -52.62 6.92
C LEU A 114 4.99 -52.23 5.97
N ARG A 115 6.12 -52.96 6.01
CA ARG A 115 7.31 -52.67 5.18
C ARG A 115 7.61 -53.70 4.06
N GLN A 116 6.71 -54.63 3.78
CA GLN A 116 6.93 -55.68 2.75
C GLN A 116 5.94 -55.70 1.57
N GLN A 117 5.33 -54.56 1.21
CA GLN A 117 4.44 -54.51 0.03
C GLN A 117 4.70 -53.33 -0.93
N ILE A 118 5.95 -52.93 -1.14
CA ILE A 118 6.32 -52.10 -2.31
C ILE A 118 7.72 -52.49 -2.78
N THR A 119 7.83 -53.63 -3.47
CA THR A 119 9.00 -53.99 -4.30
C THR A 119 8.53 -54.87 -5.45
N SER A 120 8.04 -54.25 -6.53
CA SER A 120 8.08 -54.80 -7.90
C SER A 120 7.31 -53.87 -8.82
N SER A 121 8.05 -53.02 -9.55
CA SER A 121 7.56 -52.51 -10.84
C SER A 121 8.77 -52.06 -11.66
N ASP A 122 9.10 -52.98 -12.55
CA ASP A 122 10.03 -52.97 -13.67
C ASP A 122 10.37 -51.61 -14.28
N THR A 123 11.68 -51.39 -14.41
CA THR A 123 12.29 -50.34 -15.21
C THR A 123 12.27 -50.77 -16.67
N THR A 124 11.33 -50.24 -17.46
CA THR A 124 11.35 -50.39 -18.92
C THR A 124 12.04 -49.17 -19.53
N THR A 125 13.28 -49.36 -19.96
CA THR A 125 14.05 -48.41 -20.78
C THR A 125 13.46 -48.35 -22.19
N ILE A 126 12.82 -47.23 -22.53
CA ILE A 126 12.47 -46.90 -23.91
C ILE A 126 13.51 -45.92 -24.44
N TYR A 127 14.30 -46.40 -25.40
CA TYR A 127 15.06 -45.58 -26.34
C TYR A 127 14.10 -44.77 -27.19
N THR A 128 14.25 -43.45 -27.22
CA THR A 128 13.77 -42.60 -28.31
C THR A 128 14.94 -41.79 -28.84
N ASP A 129 15.59 -42.34 -29.87
CA ASP A 129 16.15 -41.56 -30.95
C ASP A 129 15.02 -40.78 -31.63
N ASN A 130 15.22 -39.49 -31.88
CA ASN A 130 14.82 -38.88 -33.14
C ASN A 130 15.44 -37.49 -33.30
N ASN A 131 16.35 -37.43 -34.26
CA ASN A 131 16.74 -36.26 -35.02
C ASN A 131 15.51 -35.47 -35.48
N THR A 132 15.50 -34.15 -35.26
CA THR A 132 14.74 -33.23 -36.13
C THR A 132 15.34 -31.82 -36.08
N THR A 133 16.28 -31.61 -37.00
CA THR A 133 16.47 -30.41 -37.83
C THR A 133 16.01 -29.06 -37.27
N SER A 134 17.02 -28.28 -36.89
CA SER A 134 17.05 -26.82 -36.88
C SER A 134 16.61 -26.24 -38.24
N SER A 135 15.46 -25.58 -38.30
CA SER A 135 15.10 -24.69 -39.41
C SER A 135 15.37 -23.23 -39.00
N LEU A 136 16.56 -22.76 -39.37
CA LEU A 136 16.94 -21.36 -39.43
C LEU A 136 16.07 -20.64 -40.47
N TYR A 137 15.17 -19.76 -40.04
CA TYR A 137 14.61 -18.72 -40.92
C TYR A 137 15.61 -17.58 -41.04
N ALA A 138 16.64 -17.79 -41.88
CA ALA A 138 17.42 -16.70 -42.46
C ALA A 138 16.60 -16.12 -43.62
N ARG A 139 16.03 -14.94 -43.43
CA ARG A 139 15.35 -14.18 -44.49
C ARG A 139 16.41 -13.40 -45.25
N THR A 140 17.00 -14.04 -46.26
CA THR A 140 17.75 -13.39 -47.33
C THR A 140 16.78 -12.65 -48.24
N THR A 141 16.85 -11.32 -48.25
CA THR A 141 16.26 -10.48 -49.29
C THR A 141 17.38 -10.00 -50.20
N ASP A 142 17.68 -10.78 -51.22
CA ASP A 142 18.46 -10.36 -52.39
C ASP A 142 17.63 -10.60 -53.65
N GLY A 143 17.66 -9.62 -54.55
CA GLY A 143 17.46 -9.83 -55.99
C GLY A 143 16.20 -9.23 -56.60
N TYR A 144 16.30 -8.01 -57.11
CA TYR A 144 15.91 -7.49 -58.43
C TYR A 144 15.95 -5.95 -58.31
N GLY A 145 16.91 -5.22 -58.87
CA GLY A 145 17.37 -5.27 -60.25
C GLY A 145 16.71 -4.13 -61.03
N SER A 146 17.31 -2.93 -60.98
CA SER A 146 17.10 -1.90 -62.01
C SER A 146 18.37 -1.08 -62.17
N ILE A 147 18.96 -1.23 -63.34
CA ILE A 147 20.18 -0.63 -63.85
C ILE A 147 19.82 0.70 -64.58
N HIS A 148 20.80 1.60 -64.63
CA HIS A 148 20.97 2.75 -65.53
C HIS A 148 20.46 4.13 -65.11
N GLY A 149 21.45 5.03 -64.95
CA GLY A 149 21.31 6.46 -64.82
C GLY A 149 22.64 7.15 -64.51
N GLN A 150 23.69 6.85 -65.29
CA GLN A 150 24.95 7.62 -65.28
C GLN A 150 24.67 9.09 -65.63
N SER A 151 25.09 10.00 -64.76
CA SER A 151 25.43 11.37 -65.14
C SER A 151 26.60 11.83 -64.28
N SER A 152 27.77 11.77 -64.90
CA SER A 152 29.01 12.43 -64.52
C SER A 152 28.84 13.90 -64.16
N ASN A 153 29.50 14.33 -63.08
CA ASN A 153 30.31 15.56 -62.97
C ASN A 153 31.07 15.46 -61.62
N THR A 154 32.35 15.04 -61.64
CA THR A 154 33.56 15.88 -61.58
C THR A 154 33.63 16.92 -60.45
N SER A 155 34.81 16.86 -59.81
CA SER A 155 35.53 17.78 -58.90
C SER A 155 35.36 17.60 -57.39
N ASP A 156 36.54 17.49 -56.77
CA ASP A 156 36.89 17.68 -55.36
C ASP A 156 36.89 16.43 -54.46
N ILE A 157 37.95 15.64 -54.64
CA ILE A 157 38.49 14.74 -53.61
C ILE A 157 39.17 15.64 -52.56
N ASP A 158 38.38 16.15 -51.62
CA ASP A 158 38.90 16.60 -50.34
C ASP A 158 39.18 15.38 -49.48
N LEU A 159 40.46 15.15 -49.20
CA LEU A 159 40.96 14.13 -48.30
C LEU A 159 40.59 14.56 -46.87
N HIS A 160 39.32 14.40 -46.51
CA HIS A 160 38.85 14.66 -45.16
C HIS A 160 39.42 13.56 -44.28
N VAL A 161 40.50 13.89 -43.58
CA VAL A 161 41.11 13.06 -42.54
C VAL A 161 40.01 12.70 -41.55
N ASP A 162 39.56 11.44 -41.63
CA ASP A 162 38.68 10.79 -40.66
C ASP A 162 39.35 10.91 -39.29
N THR A 163 38.97 11.97 -38.58
CA THR A 163 39.49 12.28 -37.27
C THR A 163 38.92 11.23 -36.33
N GLU A 164 39.76 10.27 -35.97
CA GLU A 164 39.47 9.15 -35.10
C GLU A 164 38.67 9.57 -33.86
N SER A 165 37.40 9.17 -33.84
CA SER A 165 36.83 8.31 -32.79
C SER A 165 37.24 8.61 -31.33
N SER A 166 37.00 9.84 -30.85
CA SER A 166 36.98 10.17 -29.41
C SER A 166 35.58 10.06 -28.76
N ALA A 167 34.58 9.57 -29.51
CA ALA A 167 33.20 9.40 -29.04
C ALA A 167 32.91 8.26 -28.00
N PRO A 168 33.70 7.17 -27.83
CA PRO A 168 33.26 6.06 -26.97
C PRO A 168 33.34 6.36 -25.46
N GLN A 169 34.12 7.35 -25.02
CA GLN A 169 34.31 7.63 -23.60
C GLN A 169 33.17 8.43 -22.96
N ALA A 170 32.51 9.31 -23.74
CA ALA A 170 31.35 10.08 -23.28
C ALA A 170 30.11 9.19 -23.05
N ASP A 171 29.97 8.13 -23.86
CA ASP A 171 28.85 7.20 -23.78
C ASP A 171 28.96 6.27 -22.55
N LEU A 172 30.17 5.80 -22.24
CA LEU A 172 30.41 4.96 -21.07
C LEU A 172 30.12 5.70 -19.76
N MET A 173 30.57 6.95 -19.66
CA MET A 173 30.32 7.82 -18.49
C MET A 173 28.82 8.04 -18.26
N THR A 174 28.05 8.17 -19.34
CA THR A 174 26.59 8.35 -19.30
C THR A 174 25.87 7.07 -18.85
N CYS A 175 26.34 5.90 -19.30
CA CYS A 175 25.82 4.61 -18.89
C CYS A 175 26.01 4.33 -17.38
N VAL A 176 27.22 4.58 -16.85
CA VAL A 176 27.51 4.39 -15.42
C VAL A 176 26.68 5.33 -14.55
N LYS A 177 26.59 6.61 -14.92
CA LYS A 177 25.77 7.60 -14.21
C LYS A 177 24.28 7.21 -14.22
N SER A 178 23.77 6.73 -15.35
CA SER A 178 22.37 6.27 -15.46
C SER A 178 22.08 5.06 -14.56
N LYS A 179 22.98 4.06 -14.55
CA LYS A 179 22.84 2.89 -13.67
C LYS A 179 22.91 3.27 -12.19
N LEU A 180 23.83 4.16 -11.82
CA LEU A 180 23.94 4.64 -10.45
C LEU A 180 22.69 5.40 -10.03
N LEU A 181 22.18 6.29 -10.88
CA LEU A 181 20.93 7.01 -10.64
C LEU A 181 19.75 6.04 -10.43
N LEU A 182 19.64 5.02 -11.30
CA LEU A 182 18.63 3.96 -11.18
C LEU A 182 18.71 3.24 -9.83
N THR A 183 19.92 2.89 -9.38
CA THR A 183 20.14 2.27 -8.07
C THR A 183 19.73 3.20 -6.92
N VAL A 184 20.10 4.48 -7.00
CA VAL A 184 19.75 5.49 -5.99
C VAL A 184 18.24 5.68 -5.91
N LEU A 185 17.53 5.74 -7.04
CA LEU A 185 16.07 5.83 -7.06
C LEU A 185 15.40 4.57 -6.50
N SER A 186 15.92 3.40 -6.85
CA SER A 186 15.42 2.12 -6.36
C SER A 186 15.58 1.97 -4.84
N LEU A 187 16.67 2.50 -4.27
CA LEU A 187 16.85 2.56 -2.81
C LEU A 187 15.71 3.34 -2.13
N GLY A 188 15.22 4.41 -2.76
CA GLY A 188 14.04 5.16 -2.29
C GLY A 188 12.80 4.27 -2.15
N LEU A 189 12.50 3.49 -3.18
CA LEU A 189 11.37 2.56 -3.15
C LEU A 189 11.57 1.43 -2.15
N PHE A 190 12.79 0.88 -2.03
CA PHE A 190 13.13 -0.12 -1.01
C PHE A 190 12.74 0.38 0.39
N MET A 191 13.13 1.60 0.76
CA MET A 191 12.83 2.16 2.08
C MET A 191 11.33 2.31 2.35
N ILE A 192 10.58 2.76 1.35
CA ILE A 192 9.13 2.94 1.47
C ILE A 192 8.46 1.59 1.75
N PHE A 193 8.79 0.56 0.97
CA PHE A 193 8.22 -0.77 1.15
C PHE A 193 8.71 -1.48 2.41
N PHE A 194 9.96 -1.22 2.83
CA PHE A 194 10.48 -1.65 4.12
C PHE A 194 9.68 -1.07 5.28
N GLU A 195 9.49 0.25 5.31
CA GLU A 195 8.72 0.91 6.37
C GLU A 195 7.26 0.44 6.35
N PHE A 196 6.68 0.34 5.15
CA PHE A 196 5.29 -0.04 4.96
C PHE A 196 4.98 -1.47 5.46
N SER A 197 5.78 -2.45 5.06
CA SER A 197 5.62 -3.85 5.48
C SER A 197 5.82 -4.03 6.99
N ALA A 198 6.89 -3.42 7.55
CA ALA A 198 7.16 -3.47 8.99
C ALA A 198 6.02 -2.84 9.79
N MET A 199 5.46 -1.72 9.29
CA MET A 199 4.37 -1.00 9.94
C MET A 199 3.06 -1.79 9.89
N ILE A 200 2.71 -2.40 8.76
CA ILE A 200 1.51 -3.25 8.64
C ILE A 200 1.54 -4.38 9.66
N GLU A 201 2.68 -5.07 9.74
CA GLU A 201 2.82 -6.24 10.59
C GLU A 201 2.77 -5.89 12.08
N LEU A 202 3.40 -4.77 12.46
CA LEU A 202 3.40 -4.28 13.84
C LEU A 202 2.19 -3.42 14.17
N SER A 203 1.26 -3.20 13.25
CA SER A 203 0.16 -2.24 13.43
C SER A 203 -0.70 -2.56 14.67
N SER A 204 -1.01 -3.84 14.91
CA SER A 204 -1.74 -4.26 16.11
C SER A 204 -0.95 -4.03 17.40
N PHE A 205 0.38 -4.26 17.35
CA PHE A 205 1.30 -4.05 18.48
C PHE A 205 1.41 -2.57 18.83
N ILE A 206 1.72 -1.74 17.85
CA ILE A 206 1.97 -0.31 18.01
C ILE A 206 0.74 0.36 18.62
N LEU A 207 -0.45 0.06 18.10
CA LEU A 207 -1.68 0.72 18.53
C LEU A 207 -2.19 0.22 19.89
N SER A 208 -1.93 -1.04 20.21
CA SER A 208 -2.17 -1.56 21.55
C SER A 208 -1.29 -0.83 22.56
N GLY A 209 -0.03 -0.52 22.21
CA GLY A 209 0.87 0.29 23.03
C GLY A 209 0.40 1.74 23.26
N PHE A 210 -0.55 2.24 22.46
CA PHE A 210 -1.17 3.56 22.64
C PHE A 210 -2.60 3.51 23.21
N ASP A 211 -3.17 2.32 23.48
CA ASP A 211 -4.59 2.11 23.84
C ASP A 211 -5.58 2.73 22.81
N ARG A 212 -5.20 2.73 21.52
CA ARG A 212 -5.96 3.38 20.43
C ARG A 212 -6.18 2.45 19.23
N PHE A 213 -6.42 1.16 19.47
CA PHE A 213 -6.60 0.20 18.37
C PHE A 213 -7.75 0.56 17.40
N SER A 214 -8.84 1.16 17.90
CA SER A 214 -9.93 1.64 17.04
C SER A 214 -9.49 2.73 16.03
N GLN A 215 -8.36 3.38 16.27
CA GLN A 215 -7.78 4.40 15.39
C GLN A 215 -6.76 3.83 14.39
N LEU A 216 -6.62 2.50 14.30
CA LEU A 216 -5.81 1.80 13.28
C LEU A 216 -6.06 2.38 11.89
N ALA A 217 -7.33 2.48 11.55
CA ALA A 217 -7.75 3.03 10.27
C ALA A 217 -7.43 4.50 10.09
N LEU A 218 -7.51 5.30 11.15
CA LEU A 218 -7.22 6.71 11.01
C LEU A 218 -5.74 6.91 10.64
N SER A 219 -4.81 6.21 11.33
CA SER A 219 -3.37 6.34 11.07
C SER A 219 -2.92 5.74 9.74
N LEU A 220 -3.38 4.53 9.41
CA LEU A 220 -3.08 3.91 8.12
C LEU A 220 -3.77 4.67 6.99
N GLY A 221 -5.04 5.00 7.17
CA GLY A 221 -5.91 5.61 6.17
C GLY A 221 -5.46 6.99 5.77
N SER A 222 -5.09 7.81 6.76
CA SER A 222 -4.51 9.13 6.50
C SER A 222 -3.22 9.02 5.68
N SER A 223 -2.38 8.02 5.96
CA SER A 223 -1.13 7.81 5.24
C SER A 223 -1.39 7.51 3.75
N PHE A 224 -2.28 6.56 3.43
CA PHE A 224 -2.60 6.23 2.04
C PHE A 224 -3.34 7.34 1.31
N ALA A 225 -4.29 8.00 1.99
CA ALA A 225 -4.99 9.14 1.43
C ALA A 225 -4.02 10.27 1.09
N LEU A 226 -3.08 10.60 1.98
CA LEU A 226 -2.04 11.59 1.73
C LEU A 226 -1.12 11.17 0.59
N ILE A 227 -0.66 9.91 0.54
CA ILE A 227 0.13 9.43 -0.61
C ILE A 227 -0.62 9.68 -1.91
N GLY A 228 -1.88 9.24 -1.98
CA GLY A 228 -2.71 9.38 -3.17
C GLY A 228 -3.00 10.83 -3.57
N LEU A 229 -3.30 11.70 -2.61
CA LEU A 229 -3.59 13.12 -2.83
C LEU A 229 -2.32 13.86 -3.30
N THR A 230 -1.18 13.62 -2.64
CA THR A 230 0.09 14.22 -3.02
C THR A 230 0.52 13.75 -4.42
N LEU A 231 0.40 12.45 -4.72
CA LEU A 231 0.67 11.94 -6.07
C LEU A 231 -0.25 12.58 -7.11
N SER A 232 -1.54 12.70 -6.83
CA SER A 232 -2.51 13.30 -7.75
C SER A 232 -2.16 14.77 -8.03
N ALA A 233 -1.82 15.54 -7.00
CA ALA A 233 -1.41 16.93 -7.14
C ALA A 233 -0.10 17.08 -7.95
N LEU A 234 0.89 16.22 -7.71
CA LEU A 234 2.16 16.24 -8.46
C LEU A 234 1.97 15.89 -9.94
N ILE A 235 1.07 14.94 -10.24
CA ILE A 235 0.73 14.55 -11.61
C ILE A 235 -0.01 15.68 -12.34
N GLU A 236 -0.91 16.40 -11.66
CA GLU A 236 -1.67 17.50 -12.25
C GLU A 236 -0.82 18.76 -12.45
N TYR A 237 0.15 18.99 -11.55
CA TYR A 237 0.98 20.19 -11.54
C TYR A 237 2.48 19.85 -11.56
N PRO A 238 2.99 19.18 -12.61
CA PRO A 238 4.39 18.74 -12.69
C PRO A 238 5.40 19.91 -12.69
N LYS A 239 4.93 21.15 -12.93
CA LYS A 239 5.75 22.37 -12.91
C LYS A 239 6.07 22.88 -11.50
N LEU A 240 5.37 22.39 -10.46
CA LEU A 240 5.57 22.88 -9.09
C LEU A 240 6.93 22.52 -8.51
N CYS A 241 7.51 21.39 -8.94
CA CYS A 241 8.77 20.91 -8.39
C CYS A 241 9.63 20.26 -9.49
N THR A 242 10.92 20.58 -9.50
CA THR A 242 11.89 19.83 -10.31
C THR A 242 12.01 18.41 -9.75
N LEU A 243 12.39 17.43 -10.58
CA LEU A 243 12.54 16.03 -10.15
C LEU A 243 13.54 15.89 -8.99
N LYS A 244 14.68 16.62 -9.09
CA LYS A 244 15.72 16.66 -8.05
C LYS A 244 15.20 17.23 -6.73
N SER A 245 14.55 18.39 -6.77
CA SER A 245 14.00 19.01 -5.56
C SER A 245 12.91 18.14 -4.94
N SER A 246 12.08 17.50 -5.77
CA SER A 246 11.02 16.59 -5.31
C SER A 246 11.58 15.40 -4.54
N ILE A 247 12.60 14.71 -5.07
CA ILE A 247 13.16 13.54 -4.39
C ILE A 247 13.96 13.90 -3.14
N ILE A 248 14.68 15.02 -3.14
CA ILE A 248 15.38 15.52 -1.96
C ILE A 248 14.36 15.91 -0.88
N ALA A 249 13.34 16.69 -1.22
CA ALA A 249 12.26 17.05 -0.30
C ALA A 249 11.54 15.80 0.22
N GLY A 250 11.31 14.82 -0.65
CA GLY A 250 10.70 13.55 -0.29
C GLY A 250 11.52 12.79 0.76
N ASN A 251 12.83 12.68 0.56
CA ASN A 251 13.73 12.06 1.53
C ASN A 251 13.86 12.84 2.84
N VAL A 252 13.91 14.18 2.78
CA VAL A 252 13.94 15.02 3.99
C VAL A 252 12.65 14.83 4.79
N ALA A 253 11.48 14.84 4.14
CA ALA A 253 10.22 14.54 4.78
C ALA A 253 10.24 13.13 5.41
N PHE A 254 10.75 12.12 4.68
CA PHE A 254 10.87 10.75 5.19
C PHE A 254 11.77 10.63 6.43
N VAL A 255 12.90 11.37 6.47
CA VAL A 255 13.78 11.46 7.66
C VAL A 255 13.04 12.10 8.83
N VAL A 256 12.41 13.25 8.60
CA VAL A 256 11.69 14.00 9.65
C VAL A 256 10.54 13.17 10.22
N GLY A 257 9.71 12.58 9.37
CA GLY A 257 8.59 11.76 9.80
C GLY A 257 9.04 10.50 10.55
N SER A 258 10.10 9.83 10.10
CA SER A 258 10.66 8.65 10.78
C SER A 258 11.27 9.00 12.14
N LEU A 259 11.96 10.15 12.27
CA LEU A 259 12.46 10.64 13.55
C LEU A 259 11.34 11.03 14.52
N LEU A 260 10.23 11.59 14.01
CA LEU A 260 9.04 11.86 14.82
C LEU A 260 8.39 10.57 15.33
N ILE A 261 8.29 9.54 14.48
CA ILE A 261 7.79 8.23 14.88
C ILE A 261 8.69 7.60 15.95
N PHE A 262 10.01 7.60 15.73
CA PHE A 262 11.00 7.09 16.69
C PHE A 262 10.84 7.73 18.08
N ASN A 263 10.66 9.05 18.14
CA ASN A 263 10.51 9.80 19.39
C ASN A 263 9.07 9.87 19.93
N SER A 264 8.08 9.31 19.22
CA SER A 264 6.67 9.50 19.56
C SER A 264 6.30 8.85 20.88
N LYS A 265 5.91 9.64 21.89
CA LYS A 265 5.29 9.11 23.14
C LYS A 265 3.77 9.13 23.09
N LEU A 266 3.22 9.96 22.21
CA LEU A 266 1.78 10.15 22.03
C LEU A 266 1.37 9.63 20.65
N TYR A 267 0.16 9.05 20.59
CA TYR A 267 -0.44 8.61 19.33
C TYR A 267 -0.51 9.72 18.27
N PHE A 268 -0.80 10.96 18.69
CA PHE A 268 -0.84 12.09 17.77
C PHE A 268 0.51 12.35 17.07
N SER A 269 1.62 12.29 17.81
CA SER A 269 2.95 12.46 17.24
C SER A 269 3.33 11.31 16.30
N PHE A 270 2.89 10.08 16.62
CA PHE A 270 3.04 8.93 15.73
C PHE A 270 2.26 9.15 14.42
N GLY A 271 0.98 9.52 14.52
CA GLY A 271 0.13 9.81 13.35
C GLY A 271 0.68 10.96 12.49
N LEU A 272 1.17 12.03 13.10
CA LEU A 272 1.79 13.15 12.39
C LEU A 272 3.06 12.70 11.65
N GLY A 273 3.94 11.93 12.29
CA GLY A 273 5.12 11.38 11.65
C GLY A 273 4.78 10.49 10.45
N ARG A 274 3.72 9.70 10.55
CA ARG A 274 3.20 8.88 9.44
C ARG A 274 2.67 9.72 8.28
N CYS A 275 1.93 10.79 8.56
CA CYS A 275 1.48 11.73 7.53
C CYS A 275 2.66 12.38 6.78
N ILE A 276 3.74 12.73 7.49
CA ILE A 276 4.94 13.31 6.87
C ILE A 276 5.68 12.26 6.03
N ASN A 277 5.84 11.03 6.54
CA ASN A 277 6.42 9.92 5.76
C ASN A 277 5.61 9.61 4.51
N ALA A 278 4.28 9.66 4.58
CA ALA A 278 3.38 9.49 3.45
C ALA A 278 3.61 10.53 2.34
N ILE A 279 3.75 11.81 2.70
CA ILE A 279 4.09 12.88 1.75
C ILE A 279 5.47 12.62 1.14
N GLY A 280 6.45 12.24 1.97
CA GLY A 280 7.80 11.91 1.52
C GLY A 280 7.83 10.74 0.53
N ALA A 281 7.09 9.68 0.85
CA ALA A 281 6.93 8.50 0.00
C ALA A 281 6.30 8.86 -1.35
N ALA A 282 5.25 9.70 -1.36
CA ALA A 282 4.61 10.15 -2.59
C ALA A 282 5.60 10.90 -3.52
N LEU A 283 6.42 11.79 -2.96
CA LEU A 283 7.42 12.54 -3.74
C LEU A 283 8.50 11.60 -4.32
N ILE A 284 9.00 10.66 -3.53
CA ILE A 284 9.99 9.66 -3.99
C ILE A 284 9.39 8.75 -5.06
N ILE A 285 8.16 8.27 -4.86
CA ILE A 285 7.43 7.45 -5.85
C ILE A 285 7.27 8.26 -7.14
N TYR A 286 6.75 9.50 -7.06
CA TYR A 286 6.58 10.40 -8.21
C TYR A 286 7.86 10.56 -9.03
N THR A 287 8.97 10.94 -8.37
CA THR A 287 10.25 11.11 -9.07
C THR A 287 10.73 9.81 -9.68
N THR A 288 10.68 8.69 -8.94
CA THR A 288 11.18 7.40 -9.41
C THR A 288 10.43 6.92 -10.66
N PHE A 289 9.10 7.00 -10.66
CA PHE A 289 8.30 6.62 -11.81
C PHE A 289 8.48 7.58 -12.99
N THR A 290 8.56 8.88 -12.76
CA THR A 290 8.77 9.86 -13.84
C THR A 290 10.12 9.64 -14.51
N THR A 291 11.19 9.43 -13.72
CA THR A 291 12.50 9.10 -14.28
C THR A 291 12.51 7.73 -14.97
N ASN A 292 11.76 6.75 -14.47
CA ASN A 292 11.60 5.45 -15.13
C ASN A 292 10.86 5.55 -16.47
N LEU A 293 9.87 6.44 -16.60
CA LEU A 293 9.20 6.70 -17.88
C LEU A 293 10.18 7.28 -18.92
N MET A 294 11.15 8.09 -18.48
CA MET A 294 12.20 8.63 -19.35
C MET A 294 13.26 7.58 -19.71
N ALA A 295 13.47 6.57 -18.86
CA ALA A 295 14.36 5.46 -19.15
C ALA A 295 13.70 4.52 -20.18
N HIS A 296 13.99 4.73 -21.47
CA HIS A 296 13.36 4.10 -22.63
C HIS A 296 13.38 2.55 -22.69
N GLU A 297 14.01 1.86 -21.72
CA GLU A 297 14.19 0.41 -21.72
C GLU A 297 13.25 -0.33 -20.75
N LEU A 298 12.44 -1.22 -21.32
CA LEU A 298 11.49 -2.09 -20.62
C LEU A 298 12.12 -2.91 -19.48
N CYS A 299 13.37 -3.38 -19.62
CA CYS A 299 14.06 -4.15 -18.58
C CYS A 299 14.23 -3.35 -17.27
N LYS A 300 14.33 -2.02 -17.34
CA LYS A 300 14.53 -1.17 -16.16
C LYS A 300 13.25 -1.03 -15.33
N LYS A 301 12.07 -1.16 -15.94
CA LYS A 301 10.79 -0.98 -15.23
C LYS A 301 10.59 -2.00 -14.10
N TYR A 302 10.99 -3.24 -14.31
CA TYR A 302 10.77 -4.31 -13.35
C TYR A 302 11.77 -4.31 -12.20
N VAL A 303 13.01 -3.84 -12.44
CA VAL A 303 14.06 -3.75 -11.40
C VAL A 303 13.58 -2.95 -10.19
N TYR A 304 12.87 -1.84 -10.41
CA TYR A 304 12.29 -1.03 -9.34
C TYR A 304 11.31 -1.83 -8.48
N TYR A 305 10.37 -2.55 -9.11
CA TYR A 305 9.40 -3.37 -8.37
C TYR A 305 10.08 -4.51 -7.61
N LEU A 306 11.13 -5.13 -8.18
CA LEU A 306 11.89 -6.18 -7.50
C LEU A 306 12.57 -5.64 -6.24
N ILE A 307 13.18 -4.46 -6.33
CA ILE A 307 13.85 -3.80 -5.20
C ILE A 307 12.83 -3.35 -4.15
N SER A 308 11.66 -2.83 -4.55
CA SER A 308 10.54 -2.54 -3.64
C SER A 308 10.11 -3.78 -2.85
N MET A 309 9.92 -4.91 -3.53
CA MET A 309 9.50 -6.16 -2.88
C MET A 309 10.57 -6.72 -1.96
N LEU A 310 11.85 -6.57 -2.31
CA LEU A 310 12.95 -6.90 -1.40
C LEU A 310 12.89 -6.02 -0.13
N GLY A 311 12.54 -4.74 -0.28
CA GLY A 311 12.25 -3.85 0.85
C GLY A 311 11.14 -4.40 1.75
N ALA A 312 10.04 -4.84 1.15
CA ALA A 312 8.93 -5.43 1.90
C ALA A 312 9.33 -6.71 2.67
N VAL A 313 10.10 -7.59 2.02
CA VAL A 313 10.65 -8.80 2.66
C VAL A 313 11.54 -8.45 3.84
N CYS A 314 12.48 -7.51 3.66
CA CYS A 314 13.37 -7.06 4.73
C CYS A 314 12.60 -6.39 5.87
N GLY A 315 11.58 -5.60 5.55
CA GLY A 315 10.73 -4.95 6.54
C GLY A 315 10.01 -5.97 7.41
N THR A 316 9.37 -6.98 6.81
CA THR A 316 8.70 -8.08 7.50
C THR A 316 9.62 -8.88 8.42
N ILE A 317 10.81 -9.26 7.95
CA ILE A 317 11.78 -9.96 8.80
C ILE A 317 12.21 -9.08 9.98
N THR A 318 12.44 -7.80 9.73
CA THR A 318 12.86 -6.84 10.76
C THR A 318 11.76 -6.62 11.80
N SER A 319 10.49 -6.53 11.39
CA SER A 319 9.36 -6.40 12.33
C SER A 319 9.23 -7.61 13.25
N GLY A 320 9.40 -8.82 12.74
CA GLY A 320 9.37 -10.02 13.58
C GLY A 320 10.49 -10.07 14.62
N VAL A 321 11.71 -9.76 14.20
CA VAL A 321 12.90 -9.84 15.07
C VAL A 321 12.93 -8.71 16.09
N PHE A 322 12.51 -7.50 15.71
CA PHE A 322 12.62 -6.29 16.53
C PHE A 322 11.26 -5.75 16.99
N CYS A 323 10.25 -6.59 17.15
CA CYS A 323 8.90 -6.17 17.55
C CYS A 323 8.88 -5.35 18.86
N ASP A 324 9.62 -5.81 19.88
CA ASP A 324 9.77 -5.09 21.16
C ASP A 324 10.44 -3.72 21.02
N LEU A 325 11.22 -3.55 19.95
CA LEU A 325 11.97 -2.34 19.63
C LEU A 325 11.38 -1.63 18.40
N TRP A 326 10.07 -1.75 18.15
CA TRP A 326 9.41 -1.24 16.94
C TRP A 326 9.76 0.21 16.61
N ARG A 327 9.95 1.07 17.61
CA ARG A 327 10.37 2.47 17.39
C ARG A 327 11.73 2.56 16.71
N LYS A 328 12.69 1.72 17.12
CA LYS A 328 14.05 1.69 16.58
C LYS A 328 14.11 1.19 15.14
N ILE A 329 13.11 0.43 14.69
CA ILE A 329 13.03 -0.03 13.29
C ILE A 329 13.03 1.18 12.32
N TYR A 330 12.41 2.30 12.70
CA TYR A 330 12.35 3.52 11.90
C TYR A 330 13.71 4.24 11.74
N ILE A 331 14.74 3.87 12.52
CA ILE A 331 16.10 4.40 12.33
C ILE A 331 16.70 3.86 11.01
N ILE A 332 16.39 2.61 10.64
CA ILE A 332 16.96 1.98 9.43
C ILE A 332 16.62 2.78 8.17
N PRO A 333 15.35 3.06 7.84
CA PRO A 333 15.05 3.85 6.66
C PRO A 333 15.47 5.32 6.82
N THR A 334 15.60 5.84 8.05
CA THR A 334 16.17 7.18 8.28
C THR A 334 17.63 7.25 7.81
N ILE A 335 18.46 6.29 8.18
CA ILE A 335 19.86 6.23 7.77
C ILE A 335 19.96 6.05 6.24
N LEU A 336 19.17 5.15 5.67
CA LEU A 336 19.15 4.92 4.23
C LEU A 336 18.69 6.17 3.45
N ALA A 337 17.76 6.96 3.98
CA ALA A 337 17.29 8.19 3.35
C ALA A 337 18.37 9.28 3.38
N ILE A 338 19.13 9.39 4.48
CA ILE A 338 20.30 10.30 4.56
C ILE A 338 21.35 9.90 3.53
N ILE A 339 21.67 8.60 3.43
CA ILE A 339 22.59 8.07 2.42
C ILE A 339 22.06 8.42 1.01
N GLN A 340 20.76 8.22 0.76
CA GLN A 340 20.15 8.55 -0.53
C GLN A 340 20.27 10.04 -0.84
N ILE A 341 20.05 10.94 0.13
CA ILE A 341 20.23 12.39 -0.04
C ILE A 341 21.66 12.71 -0.46
N VAL A 342 22.66 12.16 0.23
CA VAL A 342 24.09 12.38 -0.09
C VAL A 342 24.39 11.89 -1.51
N LEU A 343 23.93 10.69 -1.87
CA LEU A 343 24.12 10.13 -3.21
C LEU A 343 23.42 10.99 -4.30
N LEU A 344 22.24 11.53 -4.01
CA LEU A 344 21.53 12.44 -4.93
C LEU A 344 22.29 13.76 -5.12
N PHE A 345 22.92 14.30 -4.07
CA PHE A 345 23.75 15.50 -4.21
C PHE A 345 24.99 15.25 -5.06
N LEU A 346 25.65 14.11 -4.88
CA LEU A 346 26.89 13.76 -5.60
C LEU A 346 26.66 13.38 -7.06
N TYR A 347 25.57 12.64 -7.35
CA TYR A 347 25.42 11.95 -8.64
C TYR A 347 24.21 12.39 -9.47
N PHE A 348 23.25 13.13 -8.91
CA PHE A 348 22.09 13.60 -9.68
C PHE A 348 22.47 14.87 -10.43
N PRO A 349 22.65 14.82 -11.78
CA PRO A 349 23.00 16.01 -12.55
C PRO A 349 21.92 17.07 -12.35
N LEU A 350 22.33 18.32 -12.09
CA LEU A 350 21.42 19.45 -11.88
C LEU A 350 20.71 19.87 -13.17
N ASP A 351 21.18 19.41 -14.33
CA ASP A 351 20.69 19.87 -15.62
C ASP A 351 19.18 19.73 -15.67
N ASP A 352 18.52 20.85 -15.97
CA ASP A 352 17.08 21.01 -16.03
C ASP A 352 16.50 20.02 -17.05
N ILE A 353 16.24 18.79 -16.60
CA ILE A 353 15.24 17.89 -17.17
C ILE A 353 13.90 18.57 -16.90
N THR A 354 13.69 19.71 -17.55
CA THR A 354 12.41 20.38 -17.63
C THR A 354 11.55 19.41 -18.42
N ASN A 355 10.44 18.99 -17.80
CA ASN A 355 9.35 18.23 -18.42
C ASN A 355 8.79 19.06 -19.60
N LYS A 356 9.55 19.15 -20.69
CA LYS A 356 9.15 19.86 -21.93
C LYS A 356 8.29 18.97 -22.80
N ASP A 357 8.45 17.67 -22.67
CA ASP A 357 7.45 16.73 -23.18
C ASP A 357 6.27 16.81 -22.22
N GLU A 358 5.23 17.55 -22.63
CA GLU A 358 3.91 17.46 -22.01
C GLU A 358 3.57 15.97 -21.95
N ILE A 359 3.66 15.40 -20.75
CA ILE A 359 3.06 14.10 -20.45
C ILE A 359 1.60 14.30 -20.81
N SER A 360 1.21 13.89 -22.02
CA SER A 360 -0.16 14.00 -22.49
C SER A 360 -0.94 13.00 -21.67
N ILE A 361 -1.45 13.47 -20.53
CA ILE A 361 -2.26 12.65 -19.65
C ILE A 361 -3.59 12.45 -20.39
N SER A 362 -3.64 11.39 -21.19
CA SER A 362 -4.89 10.94 -21.79
C SER A 362 -5.91 10.76 -20.66
N ARG A 363 -7.04 11.46 -20.79
CA ARG A 363 -8.17 11.28 -19.87
C ARG A 363 -8.73 9.89 -20.14
N LYS A 364 -8.24 8.90 -19.38
CA LYS A 364 -8.86 7.58 -19.36
C LYS A 364 -10.26 7.67 -18.78
N ASN A 365 -11.11 6.76 -19.23
CA ASN A 365 -12.42 6.58 -18.64
C ASN A 365 -12.22 6.05 -17.21
N LEU A 366 -13.05 6.50 -16.27
CA LEU A 366 -13.04 6.00 -14.89
C LEU A 366 -13.16 4.47 -14.84
N LEU A 367 -13.87 3.88 -15.81
CA LEU A 367 -14.04 2.44 -15.96
C LEU A 367 -12.71 1.69 -16.09
N ASP A 368 -11.70 2.27 -16.75
CA ASP A 368 -10.38 1.65 -16.93
C ASP A 368 -9.59 1.54 -15.62
N LEU A 369 -9.99 2.31 -14.59
CA LEU A 369 -9.32 2.39 -13.30
C LEU A 369 -9.97 1.49 -12.24
N LEU A 370 -11.21 1.04 -12.47
CA LEU A 370 -11.96 0.24 -11.51
C LEU A 370 -11.26 -1.06 -11.08
N PRO A 371 -10.67 -1.87 -11.99
CA PRO A 371 -9.98 -3.10 -11.58
C PRO A 371 -8.82 -2.82 -10.61
N ASN A 372 -8.05 -1.77 -10.87
CA ASN A 372 -6.93 -1.36 -10.01
C ASN A 372 -7.41 -0.85 -8.66
N MET A 373 -8.50 -0.06 -8.64
CA MET A 373 -9.09 0.44 -7.39
C MET A 373 -9.57 -0.70 -6.49
N PHE A 374 -10.34 -1.64 -7.02
CA PHE A 374 -10.82 -2.79 -6.26
C PHE A 374 -9.70 -3.78 -5.89
N SER A 375 -8.68 -3.94 -6.74
CA SER A 375 -7.53 -4.80 -6.43
C SER A 375 -6.65 -4.20 -5.34
N MET A 376 -6.41 -2.89 -5.36
CA MET A 376 -5.69 -2.19 -4.28
C MET A 376 -6.48 -2.22 -2.97
N LEU A 377 -7.81 -2.09 -3.05
CA LEU A 377 -8.71 -2.23 -1.91
C LEU A 377 -8.50 -3.59 -1.23
N ALA A 378 -8.58 -4.66 -2.04
CA ALA A 378 -8.47 -6.02 -1.56
C ALA A 378 -7.05 -6.36 -1.06
N LEU A 379 -6.01 -5.90 -1.77
CA LEU A 379 -4.61 -6.06 -1.38
C LEU A 379 -4.34 -5.46 0.01
N ILE A 380 -4.70 -4.19 0.21
CA ILE A 380 -4.40 -3.46 1.45
C ILE A 380 -5.19 -4.07 2.63
N ALA A 381 -6.46 -4.43 2.44
CA ALA A 381 -7.24 -5.07 3.50
C ALA A 381 -6.67 -6.43 3.89
N THR A 382 -6.23 -7.23 2.91
CA THR A 382 -5.60 -8.53 3.18
C THR A 382 -4.33 -8.35 4.00
N LEU A 383 -3.47 -7.41 3.59
CA LEU A 383 -2.22 -7.14 4.28
C LEU A 383 -2.45 -6.62 5.71
N ILE A 384 -3.50 -5.84 5.97
CA ILE A 384 -3.81 -5.32 7.32
C ILE A 384 -4.42 -6.41 8.21
N TYR A 385 -5.45 -7.11 7.74
CA TYR A 385 -6.27 -7.96 8.63
C TYR A 385 -5.77 -9.40 8.75
N LEU A 386 -4.97 -9.90 7.80
CA LEU A 386 -4.38 -11.23 7.95
C LEU A 386 -3.36 -11.32 9.11
N PRO A 387 -2.47 -10.34 9.32
CA PRO A 387 -1.64 -10.29 10.53
C PRO A 387 -2.43 -10.16 11.83
N VAL A 388 -3.51 -9.37 11.83
CA VAL A 388 -4.39 -9.24 12.99
C VAL A 388 -5.06 -10.59 13.31
N TYR A 389 -5.51 -11.32 12.28
CA TYR A 389 -6.07 -12.66 12.45
C TYR A 389 -5.06 -13.62 13.04
N SER A 390 -3.85 -13.66 12.48
CA SER A 390 -2.80 -14.59 12.89
C SER A 390 -2.33 -14.33 14.33
N THR A 391 -2.18 -13.06 14.72
CA THR A 391 -1.76 -12.70 16.08
C THR A 391 -2.85 -12.90 17.12
N ILE A 392 -4.11 -12.59 16.82
CA ILE A 392 -5.19 -12.64 17.82
C ILE A 392 -5.93 -13.98 17.85
N VAL A 393 -6.22 -14.57 16.68
CA VAL A 393 -7.03 -15.79 16.58
C VAL A 393 -6.16 -17.04 16.68
N TRP A 394 -5.03 -17.06 15.97
CA TRP A 394 -4.06 -18.16 16.05
C TRP A 394 -3.05 -18.01 17.19
N ASN A 395 -3.05 -16.87 17.89
CA ASN A 395 -2.16 -16.60 19.03
C ASN A 395 -0.68 -16.78 18.66
N GLU A 396 -0.31 -16.38 17.44
CA GLU A 396 1.05 -16.48 16.96
C GLU A 396 1.92 -15.36 17.50
N SER A 397 3.18 -15.70 17.77
CA SER A 397 4.21 -14.69 18.02
C SER A 397 4.52 -13.86 16.76
N TYR A 398 4.98 -12.62 16.94
CA TYR A 398 5.35 -11.76 15.81
C TYR A 398 6.46 -12.35 14.93
N LEU A 399 7.39 -13.13 15.49
CA LEU A 399 8.40 -13.83 14.69
C LEU A 399 7.78 -14.90 13.79
N GLN A 400 6.83 -15.69 14.30
CA GLN A 400 6.11 -16.70 13.52
C GLN A 400 5.24 -16.04 12.45
N LEU A 401 4.58 -14.95 12.79
CA LEU A 401 3.84 -14.12 11.85
C LEU A 401 4.73 -13.67 10.68
N SER A 402 5.93 -13.15 10.94
CA SER A 402 6.84 -12.71 9.87
C SER A 402 7.23 -13.84 8.93
N ILE A 403 7.52 -15.02 9.50
CA ILE A 403 7.85 -16.21 8.72
C ILE A 403 6.66 -16.67 7.86
N ARG A 404 5.43 -16.55 8.37
CA ARG A 404 4.18 -16.93 7.66
C ARG A 404 3.77 -15.90 6.61
N VAL A 405 4.06 -14.62 6.83
CA VAL A 405 3.77 -13.53 5.87
C VAL A 405 4.85 -13.44 4.78
N LEU A 406 6.08 -13.91 5.04
CA LEU A 406 7.17 -13.86 4.06
C LEU A 406 6.82 -14.47 2.68
N PRO A 407 6.21 -15.67 2.57
CA PRO A 407 5.75 -16.25 1.29
C PRO A 407 4.79 -15.34 0.52
N ILE A 408 4.02 -14.49 1.22
CA ILE A 408 3.07 -13.57 0.60
C ILE A 408 3.84 -12.55 -0.26
N TYR A 409 4.86 -11.90 0.29
CA TYR A 409 5.67 -10.94 -0.48
C TYR A 409 6.49 -11.61 -1.59
N LEU A 410 7.02 -12.81 -1.34
CA LEU A 410 7.72 -13.60 -2.37
C LEU A 410 6.78 -13.99 -3.53
N SER A 411 5.52 -14.27 -3.24
CA SER A 411 4.51 -14.56 -4.26
C SER A 411 4.20 -13.33 -5.13
N MET A 412 4.06 -12.15 -4.50
CA MET A 412 3.89 -10.88 -5.23
C MET A 412 5.11 -10.58 -6.11
N PHE A 413 6.31 -10.82 -5.60
CA PHE A 413 7.57 -10.72 -6.35
C PHE A 413 7.58 -11.65 -7.57
N ALA A 414 7.19 -12.91 -7.41
CA ALA A 414 7.09 -13.87 -8.51
C ALA A 414 6.11 -13.41 -9.59
N VAL A 415 4.96 -12.87 -9.21
CA VAL A 415 3.97 -12.30 -10.16
C VAL A 415 4.55 -11.15 -10.95
N VAL A 416 5.27 -10.22 -10.30
CA VAL A 416 5.92 -9.11 -10.99
C VAL A 416 6.91 -9.63 -12.05
N LEU A 417 7.70 -10.65 -11.73
CA LEU A 417 8.63 -11.29 -12.68
C LEU A 417 7.93 -12.00 -13.84
N ILE A 418 6.84 -12.73 -13.55
CA ILE A 418 6.05 -13.42 -14.57
C ILE A 418 5.43 -12.39 -15.51
N GLN A 419 4.79 -11.35 -14.98
CA GLN A 419 4.22 -10.27 -15.77
C GLN A 419 5.29 -9.54 -16.60
N ALA A 420 6.51 -9.39 -16.06
CA ALA A 420 7.62 -8.83 -16.82
C ALA A 420 7.93 -9.56 -18.11
N ARG A 421 7.80 -10.88 -18.09
CA ARG A 421 8.10 -11.73 -19.25
C ARG A 421 6.88 -11.93 -20.15
N TYR A 422 5.68 -11.98 -19.58
CA TYR A 422 4.49 -12.46 -20.29
C TYR A 422 3.38 -11.43 -20.51
N ALA A 423 3.54 -10.17 -20.08
CA ALA A 423 2.48 -9.15 -20.15
C ALA A 423 1.87 -8.92 -21.55
N LYS A 424 2.60 -9.22 -22.64
CA LYS A 424 2.12 -8.99 -24.01
C LYS A 424 1.27 -10.13 -24.59
N LYS A 425 1.26 -11.33 -23.98
CA LYS A 425 0.77 -12.54 -24.64
C LYS A 425 -0.59 -13.05 -24.13
N TYR A 426 -0.99 -12.66 -22.92
CA TYR A 426 -2.18 -13.22 -22.27
C TYR A 426 -3.00 -12.13 -21.58
N ASN A 427 -4.32 -12.36 -21.49
CA ASN A 427 -5.21 -11.56 -20.64
C ASN A 427 -4.98 -11.90 -19.16
N THR A 428 -3.83 -11.48 -18.64
CA THR A 428 -3.40 -11.79 -17.27
C THR A 428 -4.26 -11.10 -16.21
N SER A 429 -5.02 -10.06 -16.60
CA SER A 429 -6.00 -9.39 -15.75
C SER A 429 -7.15 -10.32 -15.37
N LEU A 430 -7.81 -10.95 -16.36
CA LEU A 430 -8.93 -11.86 -16.09
C LEU A 430 -8.49 -13.13 -15.36
N LEU A 431 -7.35 -13.71 -15.75
CA LEU A 431 -6.81 -14.87 -15.04
C LEU A 431 -6.45 -14.52 -13.59
N GLY A 432 -5.82 -13.36 -13.38
CA GLY A 432 -5.49 -12.86 -12.05
C GLY A 432 -6.71 -12.65 -11.17
N SER A 433 -7.80 -12.12 -11.72
CA SER A 433 -9.03 -11.89 -10.94
C SER A 433 -9.72 -13.21 -10.54
N LEU A 434 -9.71 -14.24 -11.39
CA LEU A 434 -10.19 -15.58 -11.06
C LEU A 434 -9.33 -16.26 -9.97
N VAL A 435 -8.01 -16.17 -10.06
CA VAL A 435 -7.09 -16.66 -9.01
C VAL A 435 -7.34 -15.92 -7.70
N GLY A 436 -7.57 -14.60 -7.77
CA GLY A 436 -7.94 -13.78 -6.62
C GLY A 436 -9.22 -14.25 -5.94
N LEU A 437 -10.29 -14.51 -6.71
CA LEU A 437 -11.56 -15.03 -6.19
C LEU A 437 -11.38 -16.36 -5.44
N ILE A 438 -10.64 -17.31 -6.02
CA ILE A 438 -10.33 -18.59 -5.37
C ILE A 438 -9.56 -18.36 -4.07
N GLY A 439 -8.56 -17.49 -4.10
CA GLY A 439 -7.76 -17.14 -2.91
C GLY A 439 -8.59 -16.47 -1.81
N TYR A 440 -9.53 -15.59 -2.16
CA TYR A 440 -10.41 -14.96 -1.17
C TYR A 440 -11.44 -15.92 -0.60
N TYR A 441 -11.89 -16.90 -1.38
CA TYR A 441 -12.73 -17.98 -0.87
C TYR A 441 -11.96 -18.85 0.14
N GLN A 442 -10.68 -19.13 -0.15
CA GLN A 442 -9.79 -19.83 0.78
C GLN A 442 -9.58 -19.04 2.08
N LEU A 443 -9.32 -17.74 1.99
CA LEU A 443 -9.20 -16.86 3.18
C LEU A 443 -10.49 -16.85 4.01
N TYR A 444 -11.66 -16.76 3.35
CA TYR A 444 -12.94 -16.82 4.04
C TYR A 444 -13.18 -18.16 4.74
N SER A 445 -12.65 -19.25 4.19
CA SER A 445 -12.79 -20.61 4.74
C SER A 445 -11.79 -20.93 5.86
N LEU A 446 -10.91 -19.99 6.24
CA LEU A 446 -9.99 -20.20 7.35
C LEU A 446 -10.75 -20.40 8.66
N ASP A 447 -10.26 -21.28 9.51
CA ASP A 447 -10.82 -21.52 10.85
C ASP A 447 -9.68 -21.86 11.82
N LYS A 448 -9.97 -21.92 13.12
CA LYS A 448 -9.01 -22.38 14.14
C LYS A 448 -8.55 -23.83 13.91
N SER A 449 -9.37 -24.63 13.21
CA SER A 449 -9.08 -26.02 12.85
C SER A 449 -8.21 -26.16 11.59
N THR A 450 -7.88 -25.06 10.92
CA THR A 450 -7.09 -25.08 9.70
C THR A 450 -5.67 -25.56 10.00
N PRO A 451 -5.08 -26.46 9.19
CA PRO A 451 -3.74 -26.95 9.42
C PRO A 451 -2.70 -25.84 9.19
N ASP A 452 -1.67 -25.80 10.04
CA ASP A 452 -0.64 -24.75 10.04
C ASP A 452 0.00 -24.50 8.67
N TRP A 453 0.24 -25.56 7.88
CA TRP A 453 0.85 -25.41 6.54
C TRP A 453 -0.03 -24.58 5.60
N PHE A 454 -1.35 -24.63 5.77
CA PHE A 454 -2.28 -23.88 4.94
C PHE A 454 -2.24 -22.39 5.24
N HIS A 455 -1.84 -21.98 6.45
CA HIS A 455 -1.69 -20.58 6.82
C HIS A 455 -0.62 -19.88 5.97
N PHE A 456 0.41 -20.61 5.55
CA PHE A 456 1.47 -20.10 4.65
C PHE A 456 0.98 -19.85 3.23
N VAL A 457 -0.03 -20.60 2.77
CA VAL A 457 -0.52 -20.55 1.39
C VAL A 457 -1.75 -19.66 1.25
N ALA A 458 -2.58 -19.58 2.30
CA ALA A 458 -3.85 -18.87 2.29
C ALA A 458 -3.71 -17.38 1.94
N GLY A 459 -2.62 -16.74 2.35
CA GLY A 459 -2.33 -15.35 1.97
C GLY A 459 -1.71 -15.19 0.57
N CYS A 460 -1.03 -16.21 0.04
CA CYS A 460 -0.31 -16.12 -1.24
C CYS A 460 -1.27 -16.06 -2.44
N ILE A 461 -2.23 -17.00 -2.53
CA ILE A 461 -3.12 -17.14 -3.68
C ILE A 461 -3.94 -15.86 -3.97
N PRO A 462 -4.63 -15.24 -3.00
CA PRO A 462 -5.37 -14.01 -3.27
C PRO A 462 -4.44 -12.87 -3.71
N LEU A 463 -3.26 -12.76 -3.09
CA LEU A 463 -2.30 -11.70 -3.44
C LEU A 463 -1.61 -11.90 -4.78
N ILE A 464 -1.38 -13.15 -5.21
CA ILE A 464 -0.97 -13.48 -6.57
C ILE A 464 -2.02 -12.94 -7.56
N GLY A 465 -3.30 -13.21 -7.28
CA GLY A 465 -4.42 -12.77 -8.11
C GLY A 465 -4.51 -11.26 -8.24
N VAL A 466 -4.67 -10.54 -7.13
CA VAL A 466 -4.83 -9.08 -7.16
C VAL A 466 -3.57 -8.35 -7.66
N THR A 467 -2.37 -8.85 -7.36
CA THR A 467 -1.12 -8.28 -7.90
C THR A 467 -1.07 -8.46 -9.41
N SER A 468 -1.54 -9.60 -9.93
CA SER A 468 -1.60 -9.84 -11.37
C SER A 468 -2.53 -8.83 -12.07
N VAL A 469 -3.71 -8.56 -11.47
CA VAL A 469 -4.65 -7.55 -11.98
C VAL A 469 -4.03 -6.16 -11.95
N ILE A 470 -3.40 -5.77 -10.83
CA ILE A 470 -2.72 -4.47 -10.70
C ILE A 470 -1.66 -4.29 -11.79
N MET A 471 -0.80 -5.29 -11.97
CA MET A 471 0.28 -5.22 -12.96
C MET A 471 -0.23 -5.22 -14.40
N ALA A 472 -1.32 -5.94 -14.68
CA ALA A 472 -1.92 -6.00 -16.02
C ALA A 472 -2.57 -4.67 -16.43
N ASN A 473 -3.21 -3.97 -15.49
CA ASN A 473 -3.98 -2.76 -15.80
C ASN A 473 -3.20 -1.45 -15.53
N THR A 474 -2.10 -1.50 -14.77
CA THR A 474 -1.25 -0.32 -14.53
C THR A 474 -0.38 -0.01 -15.75
N LYS A 475 -0.92 0.80 -16.66
CA LYS A 475 -0.16 1.27 -17.83
C LYS A 475 0.64 2.53 -17.51
N ASN A 476 0.06 3.43 -16.70
CA ASN A 476 0.65 4.72 -16.36
C ASN A 476 0.64 4.96 -14.84
N MET A 477 1.48 5.89 -14.40
CA MET A 477 1.57 6.29 -12.99
C MET A 477 0.26 6.82 -12.41
N ARG A 478 -0.55 7.52 -13.22
CA ARG A 478 -1.87 8.00 -12.81
C ARG A 478 -2.77 6.85 -12.36
N ASP A 479 -2.76 5.74 -13.09
CA ASP A 479 -3.61 4.59 -12.79
C ASP A 479 -3.26 3.99 -11.42
N PHE A 480 -1.95 3.91 -11.15
CA PHE A 480 -1.42 3.47 -9.86
C PHE A 480 -1.78 4.44 -8.73
N ALA A 481 -1.59 5.74 -8.94
CA ALA A 481 -1.89 6.78 -7.96
C ALA A 481 -3.39 6.83 -7.60
N VAL A 482 -4.27 6.74 -8.60
CA VAL A 482 -5.73 6.68 -8.37
C VAL A 482 -6.11 5.38 -7.64
N GLY A 483 -5.50 4.24 -8.01
CA GLY A 483 -5.68 2.97 -7.32
C GLY A 483 -5.31 3.06 -5.83
N ILE A 484 -4.17 3.67 -5.50
CA ILE A 484 -3.75 3.90 -4.11
C ILE A 484 -4.71 4.86 -3.41
N LEU A 485 -5.00 6.01 -4.03
CA LEU A 485 -5.84 7.04 -3.43
C LEU A 485 -7.22 6.49 -3.10
N VAL A 486 -7.93 5.96 -4.09
CA VAL A 486 -9.32 5.55 -3.91
C VAL A 486 -9.39 4.17 -3.26
N GLY A 487 -8.64 3.19 -3.78
CA GLY A 487 -8.65 1.83 -3.23
C GLY A 487 -8.10 1.79 -1.81
N GLY A 488 -6.93 2.38 -1.55
CA GLY A 488 -6.30 2.36 -0.23
C GLY A 488 -7.09 3.12 0.84
N SER A 489 -7.56 4.34 0.54
CA SER A 489 -8.36 5.10 1.52
C SER A 489 -9.73 4.46 1.78
N ALA A 490 -10.42 4.00 0.72
CA ALA A 490 -11.71 3.32 0.87
C ALA A 490 -11.58 2.03 1.68
N THR A 491 -10.47 1.29 1.52
CA THR A 491 -10.19 0.07 2.31
C THR A 491 -10.34 0.36 3.78
N ILE A 492 -9.70 1.44 4.17
CA ILE A 492 -9.45 1.69 5.57
C ILE A 492 -10.71 2.24 6.23
N ILE A 493 -11.51 3.04 5.52
CA ILE A 493 -12.80 3.50 6.02
C ILE A 493 -13.80 2.33 6.08
N LEU A 494 -13.93 1.57 4.99
CA LEU A 494 -14.94 0.52 4.87
C LEU A 494 -14.63 -0.69 5.75
N CYS A 495 -13.43 -1.26 5.63
CA CYS A 495 -13.06 -2.47 6.37
C CYS A 495 -12.95 -2.20 7.87
N GLN A 496 -12.48 -1.02 8.30
CA GLN A 496 -12.46 -0.70 9.73
C GLN A 496 -13.85 -0.47 10.29
N GLY A 497 -14.71 0.25 9.57
CA GLY A 497 -16.09 0.49 10.00
C GLY A 497 -16.81 -0.84 10.20
N LEU A 498 -16.66 -1.75 9.22
CA LEU A 498 -17.20 -3.10 9.28
C LEU A 498 -16.60 -3.90 10.44
N PHE A 499 -15.28 -3.95 10.54
CA PHE A 499 -14.57 -4.67 11.60
C PHE A 499 -14.96 -4.20 13.00
N THR A 500 -14.94 -2.87 13.24
CA THR A 500 -15.22 -2.29 14.55
C THR A 500 -16.66 -2.55 14.97
N ARG A 501 -17.61 -2.41 14.03
CA ARG A 501 -19.02 -2.70 14.28
C ARG A 501 -19.23 -4.17 14.60
N THR A 502 -18.76 -5.08 13.74
CA THR A 502 -18.93 -6.52 13.94
C THR A 502 -18.21 -6.99 15.21
N LEU A 503 -17.01 -6.49 15.49
CA LEU A 503 -16.29 -6.82 16.72
C LEU A 503 -17.08 -6.35 17.94
N HIS A 504 -17.56 -5.11 17.96
CA HIS A 504 -18.32 -4.59 19.09
C HIS A 504 -19.58 -5.41 19.37
N ASP A 505 -20.35 -5.73 18.32
CA ASP A 505 -21.62 -6.46 18.44
C ASP A 505 -21.36 -7.91 18.89
N THR A 506 -20.47 -8.64 18.21
CA THR A 506 -20.16 -10.03 18.56
C THR A 506 -19.49 -10.17 19.92
N LEU A 507 -18.60 -9.24 20.29
CA LEU A 507 -17.91 -9.27 21.57
C LEU A 507 -18.87 -8.99 22.72
N ARG A 508 -19.80 -8.03 22.55
CA ARG A 508 -20.85 -7.77 23.53
C ARG A 508 -21.73 -9.00 23.74
N ASP A 509 -22.19 -9.62 22.66
CA ASP A 509 -23.08 -10.78 22.73
C ASP A 509 -22.40 -12.00 23.36
N ASN A 510 -21.15 -12.27 22.97
CA ASN A 510 -20.39 -13.41 23.50
C ASN A 510 -19.97 -13.20 24.96
N LEU A 511 -19.61 -11.98 25.38
CA LEU A 511 -19.28 -11.70 26.78
C LEU A 511 -20.53 -11.72 27.68
N LEU A 512 -21.68 -11.22 27.20
CA LEU A 512 -22.90 -11.22 28.01
C LEU A 512 -23.46 -12.63 28.26
N LYS A 513 -23.19 -13.60 27.38
CA LYS A 513 -23.52 -15.02 27.64
C LYS A 513 -22.82 -15.56 28.89
N LEU A 514 -21.60 -15.08 29.19
CA LEU A 514 -20.84 -15.45 30.39
C LEU A 514 -21.42 -14.84 31.68
N GLN A 515 -22.41 -13.94 31.59
CA GLN A 515 -23.14 -13.47 32.78
C GLN A 515 -23.84 -14.64 33.50
N SER A 516 -24.24 -15.67 32.75
CA SER A 516 -24.83 -16.89 33.31
C SER A 516 -23.86 -17.67 34.19
N GLU A 517 -22.53 -17.48 34.02
CA GLU A 517 -21.47 -18.14 34.78
C GLU A 517 -21.08 -17.38 36.07
N GLY A 518 -21.86 -16.36 36.46
CA GLY A 518 -21.69 -15.62 37.71
C GLY A 518 -20.84 -14.35 37.62
N LEU A 519 -20.35 -13.98 36.43
CA LEU A 519 -19.62 -12.72 36.21
C LEU A 519 -20.57 -11.52 36.23
N LYS A 520 -20.20 -10.46 36.97
CA LYS A 520 -20.99 -9.24 37.04
C LYS A 520 -20.96 -8.50 35.71
N LYS A 521 -22.12 -8.08 35.20
CA LYS A 521 -22.27 -7.30 33.96
C LYS A 521 -21.33 -6.08 33.88
N LYS A 522 -21.11 -5.37 35.00
CA LYS A 522 -20.22 -4.21 35.07
C LYS A 522 -18.74 -4.57 34.78
N GLU A 523 -18.30 -5.74 35.23
CA GLU A 523 -16.94 -6.23 34.98
C GLU A 523 -16.78 -6.64 33.52
N LEU A 524 -17.77 -7.33 32.96
CA LEU A 524 -17.80 -7.72 31.54
C LEU A 524 -17.76 -6.49 30.61
N LEU A 525 -18.48 -5.42 30.94
CA LEU A 525 -18.42 -4.16 30.17
C LEU A 525 -17.05 -3.47 30.26
N LYS A 526 -16.36 -3.57 31.41
CA LYS A 526 -14.99 -3.07 31.56
C LYS A 526 -13.99 -3.89 30.73
N ILE A 527 -14.17 -5.22 30.68
CA ILE A 527 -13.38 -6.12 29.83
C ILE A 527 -13.63 -5.82 28.35
N LEU A 528 -14.89 -5.62 27.96
CA LEU A 528 -15.29 -5.22 26.60
C LEU A 528 -14.58 -3.94 26.18
N GLU A 529 -14.69 -2.88 26.98
CA GLU A 529 -14.08 -1.58 26.68
C GLU A 529 -12.55 -1.68 26.57
N LYS A 530 -11.93 -2.43 27.50
CA LYS A 530 -10.47 -2.62 27.50
C LYS A 530 -9.99 -3.44 26.31
N THR A 531 -10.73 -4.49 25.93
CA THR A 531 -10.44 -5.33 24.74
C THR A 531 -10.49 -4.53 23.45
N ILE A 532 -11.51 -3.67 23.29
CA ILE A 532 -11.67 -2.83 22.09
C ILE A 532 -10.52 -1.81 21.98
N LYS A 533 -10.07 -1.26 23.10
CA LYS A 533 -8.96 -0.28 23.14
C LYS A 533 -7.60 -0.94 22.94
N ASN A 534 -7.42 -2.14 23.49
CA ASN A 534 -6.14 -2.86 23.54
C ASN A 534 -6.37 -4.37 23.32
N PRO A 535 -6.32 -4.84 22.05
CA PRO A 535 -6.48 -6.26 21.73
C PRO A 535 -5.37 -7.14 22.30
N GLN A 536 -4.15 -6.62 22.45
CA GLN A 536 -3.06 -7.41 23.03
C GLN A 536 -3.29 -7.73 24.51
N TRP A 537 -3.88 -6.80 25.26
CA TRP A 537 -4.32 -7.06 26.63
C TRP A 537 -5.25 -8.28 26.69
N ALA A 538 -6.10 -8.48 25.67
CA ALA A 538 -7.00 -9.63 25.63
C ALA A 538 -6.29 -10.98 25.44
N LEU A 539 -5.10 -10.99 24.84
CA LEU A 539 -4.29 -12.21 24.67
C LEU A 539 -3.54 -12.57 25.96
N ILE A 540 -2.91 -11.57 26.59
CA ILE A 540 -1.95 -11.80 27.67
C ILE A 540 -2.66 -11.81 29.04
N ASP A 541 -3.49 -10.79 29.29
CA ASP A 541 -3.92 -10.43 30.65
C ASP A 541 -5.41 -10.65 30.91
N ALA A 542 -6.23 -10.87 29.88
CA ALA A 542 -7.65 -11.11 30.09
C ALA A 542 -7.89 -12.39 30.90
N PRO A 543 -8.96 -12.44 31.73
CA PRO A 543 -9.35 -13.65 32.45
C PRO A 543 -9.51 -14.85 31.50
N ALA A 544 -9.02 -16.02 31.90
CA ALA A 544 -9.04 -17.22 31.05
C ALA A 544 -10.46 -17.54 30.53
N ILE A 545 -11.48 -17.34 31.39
CA ILE A 545 -12.90 -17.56 31.07
C ILE A 545 -13.37 -16.67 29.90
N THR A 546 -12.85 -15.44 29.76
CA THR A 546 -13.30 -14.52 28.71
C THR A 546 -12.48 -14.63 27.41
N ARG A 547 -11.28 -15.23 27.44
CA ARG A 547 -10.39 -15.31 26.25
C ARG A 547 -11.04 -16.05 25.09
N GLY A 548 -11.77 -17.13 25.36
CA GLY A 548 -12.48 -17.88 24.32
C GLY A 548 -13.52 -17.02 23.60
N ALA A 549 -14.34 -16.29 24.36
CA ALA A 549 -15.34 -15.37 23.82
C ALA A 549 -14.69 -14.21 23.03
N ILE A 550 -13.60 -13.65 23.54
CA ILE A 550 -12.87 -12.56 22.85
C ILE A 550 -12.29 -13.05 21.52
N THR A 551 -11.50 -14.13 21.53
CA THR A 551 -10.86 -14.66 20.31
C THR A 551 -11.89 -15.06 19.25
N ASN A 552 -13.03 -15.65 19.66
CA ASN A 552 -14.11 -15.99 18.74
C ASN A 552 -14.74 -14.73 18.11
N SER A 553 -14.90 -13.66 18.88
CA SER A 553 -15.46 -12.39 18.37
C SER A 553 -14.52 -11.72 17.37
N PHE A 554 -13.21 -11.76 17.61
CA PHE A 554 -12.22 -11.31 16.63
C PHE A 554 -12.22 -12.16 15.35
N ALA A 555 -12.31 -13.48 15.47
CA ALA A 555 -12.42 -14.38 14.33
C ALA A 555 -13.63 -13.99 13.46
N LEU A 556 -14.83 -13.92 14.06
CA LEU A 556 -16.06 -13.52 13.35
C LEU A 556 -15.96 -12.13 12.70
N ALA A 557 -15.37 -11.15 13.38
CA ALA A 557 -15.19 -9.81 12.84
C ALA A 557 -14.27 -9.79 11.61
N ILE A 558 -13.19 -10.58 11.61
CA ILE A 558 -12.26 -10.67 10.48
C ILE A 558 -12.85 -11.54 9.35
N HIS A 559 -13.57 -12.61 9.67
CA HIS A 559 -14.33 -13.39 8.69
C HIS A 559 -15.30 -12.53 7.89
N GLN A 560 -15.95 -11.56 8.54
CA GLN A 560 -16.82 -10.61 7.87
C GLN A 560 -16.05 -9.71 6.88
N ILE A 561 -14.79 -9.37 7.18
CA ILE A 561 -13.90 -8.67 6.24
C ILE A 561 -13.55 -9.59 5.08
N PHE A 562 -13.13 -10.84 5.34
CA PHE A 562 -12.80 -11.79 4.28
C PHE A 562 -13.99 -12.08 3.35
N LEU A 563 -15.20 -12.17 3.90
CA LEU A 563 -16.43 -12.25 3.11
C LEU A 563 -16.61 -11.01 2.22
N SER A 564 -16.34 -9.82 2.75
CA SER A 564 -16.41 -8.59 1.97
C SER A 564 -15.35 -8.54 0.87
N LEU A 565 -14.14 -9.07 1.13
CA LEU A 565 -13.09 -9.22 0.12
C LEU A 565 -13.47 -10.21 -0.97
N LEU A 566 -14.16 -11.30 -0.63
CA LEU A 566 -14.72 -12.23 -1.60
C LEU A 566 -15.72 -11.51 -2.52
N VAL A 567 -16.62 -10.70 -1.97
CA VAL A 567 -17.55 -9.88 -2.77
C VAL A 567 -16.80 -8.87 -3.65
N ILE A 568 -15.79 -8.18 -3.11
CA ILE A 568 -14.93 -7.25 -3.86
C ILE A 568 -14.25 -7.97 -5.04
N SER A 569 -13.81 -9.21 -4.87
CA SER A 569 -13.16 -9.96 -5.95
C SER A 569 -14.09 -10.25 -7.14
N ILE A 570 -15.40 -10.39 -6.90
CA ILE A 570 -16.40 -10.46 -7.98
C ILE A 570 -16.45 -9.14 -8.75
N PHE A 571 -16.40 -7.99 -8.06
CA PHE A 571 -16.30 -6.68 -8.72
C PHE A 571 -14.99 -6.49 -9.49
N ILE A 572 -13.88 -7.07 -9.02
CA ILE A 572 -12.62 -7.10 -9.78
C ILE A 572 -12.83 -7.86 -11.10
N ILE A 573 -13.47 -9.04 -11.07
CA ILE A 573 -13.75 -9.81 -12.30
C ILE A 573 -14.63 -9.01 -13.27
N ILE A 574 -15.75 -8.46 -12.79
CA ILE A 574 -16.68 -7.68 -13.62
C ILE A 574 -15.95 -6.49 -14.27
N SER A 575 -15.18 -5.74 -13.47
CA SER A 575 -14.44 -4.59 -13.99
C SER A 575 -13.34 -5.00 -14.98
N SER A 576 -12.61 -6.10 -14.74
CA SER A 576 -11.62 -6.64 -15.68
C SER A 576 -12.25 -7.07 -17.01
N CYS A 577 -13.45 -7.67 -16.99
CA CYS A 577 -14.18 -8.00 -18.22
C CYS A 577 -14.56 -6.75 -19.03
N LEU A 578 -15.06 -5.70 -18.35
CA LEU A 578 -15.41 -4.43 -19.01
C LEU A 578 -14.20 -3.78 -19.68
N VAL A 579 -13.05 -3.76 -19.00
CA VAL A 579 -11.81 -3.21 -19.57
C VAL A 579 -11.34 -4.02 -20.78
N SER A 580 -11.47 -5.36 -20.74
CA SER A 580 -11.13 -6.22 -21.87
C SER A 580 -12.00 -5.94 -23.10
N THR A 581 -13.30 -5.76 -22.92
CA THR A 581 -14.19 -5.47 -24.07
C THR A 581 -13.85 -4.12 -24.72
N HIS A 582 -13.50 -3.12 -23.90
CA HIS A 582 -13.15 -1.80 -24.41
C HIS A 582 -11.78 -1.76 -25.09
N SER A 583 -10.83 -2.63 -24.75
CA SER A 583 -9.56 -2.71 -25.47
C SER A 583 -9.73 -3.25 -26.88
N ASP A 584 -10.57 -4.26 -27.07
CA ASP A 584 -10.75 -4.93 -28.36
C ASP A 584 -11.41 -3.97 -29.38
N ASP A 585 -12.37 -3.16 -28.93
CA ASP A 585 -13.03 -2.14 -29.75
C ASP A 585 -12.05 -1.06 -30.25
N ASN A 586 -11.02 -0.73 -29.46
CA ASN A 586 -10.01 0.26 -29.84
C ASN A 586 -8.92 -0.32 -30.75
N GLU A 587 -8.65 -1.62 -30.70
CA GLU A 587 -7.72 -2.28 -31.63
C GLU A 587 -8.37 -2.53 -33.00
N ALA A 588 -9.70 -2.64 -33.06
CA ALA A 588 -10.45 -2.79 -34.30
C ALA A 588 -10.64 -1.47 -35.10
N GLN A 589 -10.43 -0.30 -34.48
CA GLN A 589 -10.58 1.04 -35.10
C GLN A 589 -9.23 1.62 -35.57
#